data_AF-A0A2P1BUF4-F1
#
_entry.id   AF-A0A2P1BUF4-F1
#
_cell.length_a   1.000
_cell.length_b   1.000
_cell.length_c   1.000
_cell.angle_alpha   90.00
_cell.angle_beta   90.00
_cell.angle_gamma   90.00
#
_symmetry.space_group_name_H-M   'P 1'
#
loop_
_entity.id
_entity.type
_entity.pdbx_description
1 polymer ?
#
loop_
_entity_poly.entity_id
_entity_poly.type
_entity_poly.pdbx_seq_one_letter_code
_entity_poly.pdbx_strand_id
1 'polypeptide(L)' 'MAKMGRPPTDTEPVTIRMDRELLKAIDEYRRNQEDLPSRPEVVRRVMTNWLKDIAAEMPEAGASRDQDD' A
#
# COMPACT_ATOMS: atom_id res chain seq x y z
N MET A 1 23.28 -14.87 -24.79
CA MET A 1 23.38 -14.64 -23.34
C MET A 1 21.98 -14.42 -22.81
N ALA A 2 21.41 -15.39 -22.09
CA ALA A 2 20.07 -15.24 -21.51
C ALA A 2 20.14 -14.18 -20.40
N LYS A 3 19.42 -13.08 -20.55
CA LYS A 3 19.15 -12.15 -19.44
C LYS A 3 18.38 -12.97 -18.41
N MET A 4 19.05 -13.37 -17.33
CA MET A 4 18.44 -13.99 -16.17
C MET A 4 17.27 -13.10 -15.74
N GLY A 5 16.05 -13.49 -16.10
CA GLY A 5 14.84 -12.80 -15.67
C GLY A 5 14.81 -12.83 -14.15
N ARG A 6 14.54 -11.68 -13.53
CA ARG A 6 14.39 -11.57 -12.09
C ARG A 6 13.32 -12.60 -11.64
N PRO A 7 13.56 -13.40 -10.58
CA PRO A 7 12.55 -14.31 -10.06
C PRO A 7 11.23 -13.56 -9.85
N PRO A 8 10.08 -14.17 -10.21
CA PRO A 8 8.78 -13.53 -10.09
C PRO A 8 8.58 -13.12 -8.64
N THR A 9 8.52 -11.81 -8.40
CA THR A 9 8.15 -11.24 -7.11
C THR A 9 6.64 -11.04 -7.16
N ASP A 10 5.92 -11.46 -6.13
CA ASP A 10 4.46 -11.32 -6.01
C ASP A 10 4.05 -9.86 -5.73
N THR A 11 4.60 -8.94 -6.51
CA THR A 11 4.39 -7.51 -6.39
C THR A 11 4.30 -6.90 -7.78
N GLU A 12 3.22 -6.17 -8.04
CA GLU A 12 3.05 -5.44 -9.29
C GLU A 12 3.41 -3.95 -9.11
N PRO A 13 4.06 -3.32 -10.10
CA PRO A 13 4.36 -1.90 -10.03
C PRO A 13 3.09 -1.07 -10.24
N VAL A 14 2.77 -0.23 -9.27
CA VAL A 14 1.65 0.72 -9.35
C VAL A 14 2.21 2.07 -9.84
N THR A 15 1.79 2.51 -11.03
CA THR A 15 2.17 3.82 -11.60
C THR A 15 1.01 4.81 -11.47
N ILE A 16 1.12 5.76 -10.56
CA ILE A 16 0.11 6.80 -10.31
C ILE A 16 0.72 8.17 -10.54
N ARG A 17 0.00 9.05 -11.23
CA ARG A 17 0.34 10.47 -11.31
C ARG A 17 -0.21 11.17 -10.07
N MET A 18 0.69 11.78 -9.30
CA MET A 18 0.35 12.49 -8.07
C MET A 18 0.76 13.96 -8.22
N ASP A 19 0.02 14.85 -7.57
CA ASP A 19 0.35 16.27 -7.53
C ASP A 19 1.67 16.51 -6.80
N ARG A 20 2.38 17.57 -7.22
CA ARG A 20 3.70 17.92 -6.66
C ARG A 20 3.64 18.24 -5.17
N GLU A 21 2.54 18.82 -4.70
CA GLU A 21 2.34 19.15 -3.30
C GLU A 21 2.21 17.89 -2.44
N LEU A 22 1.45 16.90 -2.92
CA LEU A 22 1.30 15.61 -2.25
C LEU A 22 2.63 14.85 -2.21
N LEU A 23 3.38 14.88 -3.32
CA LEU A 23 4.74 14.35 -3.36
C LEU A 23 5.62 15.04 -2.29
N LYS A 24 5.60 16.37 -2.19
CA LYS A 24 6.38 17.11 -1.20
C LYS A 24 6.02 16.70 0.24
N ALA A 25 4.73 16.58 0.54
CA ALA A 25 4.26 16.13 1.86
C ALA A 25 4.79 14.72 2.21
N ILE A 26 4.80 13.78 1.25
CA ILE A 26 5.37 12.44 1.45
C ILE A 26 6.88 12.50 1.72
N ASP A 27 7.61 13.37 1.00
CA ASP A 27 9.05 13.54 1.21
C ASP A 27 9.38 14.17 2.58
N GLU A 28 8.56 15.12 3.04
CA GLU A 28 8.69 15.71 4.38
C GLU A 28 8.40 14.68 5.46
N TYR A 29 7.33 13.90 5.31
CA TYR A 29 7.03 12.79 6.21
C TYR A 29 8.18 11.78 6.29
N ARG A 30 8.79 11.43 5.14
CA ARG A 30 9.96 10.53 5.10
C ARG A 30 11.11 11.04 5.94
N ARG A 31 11.39 12.35 5.94
CA ARG A 31 12.53 12.94 6.69
C ARG A 31 12.41 12.79 8.21
N ASN A 32 11.17 12.67 8.71
CA ASN A 32 10.90 12.52 10.13
C ASN A 32 10.95 11.06 10.60
N GLN A 33 11.16 10.11 9.69
CA GLN A 33 11.26 8.68 10.01
C GLN A 33 12.73 8.28 10.18
N GLU A 34 13.03 7.57 11.26
CA GLU A 34 14.39 7.08 11.56
C GLU A 34 14.95 6.18 10.45
N ASP A 35 14.09 5.37 9.84
CA ASP A 35 14.46 4.39 8.80
C ASP A 35 14.67 5.01 7.40
N LEU A 36 14.36 6.30 7.22
CA LEU A 36 14.29 6.99 5.91
C LEU A 36 13.67 6.12 4.79
N PRO A 37 12.44 5.60 4.98
CA PRO A 37 11.83 4.64 4.08
C PRO A 37 11.68 5.22 2.67
N SER A 38 11.83 4.39 1.63
CA SER A 38 11.64 4.86 0.26
C SER A 38 10.23 5.44 0.04
N ARG A 39 10.07 6.30 -0.97
CA ARG A 39 8.75 6.89 -1.28
C ARG A 39 7.66 5.82 -1.49
N PRO A 40 7.92 4.72 -2.23
CA PRO A 40 6.97 3.60 -2.33
C PRO A 40 6.65 2.94 -0.98
N GLU A 41 7.63 2.80 -0.09
CA GLU A 41 7.43 2.21 1.24
C GLU A 41 6.52 3.06 2.12
N VAL A 42 6.69 4.38 2.10
CA VAL A 42 5.79 5.29 2.83
C VAL A 42 4.36 5.13 2.36
N VAL A 43 4.15 5.12 1.03
CA VAL A 43 2.81 4.93 0.44
C VAL A 43 2.20 3.60 0.87
N ARG A 44 2.97 2.50 0.82
CA ARG A 44 2.51 1.18 1.28
C ARG A 44 2.10 1.19 2.76
N ARG A 45 2.92 1.78 3.64
CA ARG A 45 2.61 1.89 5.08
C ARG A 45 1.32 2.67 5.32
N VAL A 46 1.18 3.84 4.69
CA VAL A 46 -0.01 4.70 4.84
C VAL A 46 -1.26 4.00 4.31
N MET A 47 -1.20 3.42 3.11
CA MET A 47 -2.35 2.70 2.53
C MET A 47 -2.74 1.48 3.37
N THR A 48 -1.78 0.72 3.86
CA THR A 48 -2.05 -0.46 4.71
C THR A 48 -2.73 -0.05 6.01
N ASN A 49 -2.26 1.01 6.66
CA ASN A 49 -2.86 1.50 7.90
C ASN A 49 -4.27 2.04 7.65
N TRP A 50 -4.44 2.86 6.61
CA TRP A 50 -5.76 3.39 6.25
C TRP A 50 -6.78 2.29 5.90
N LEU A 51 -6.36 1.26 5.16
CA LEU A 51 -7.22 0.11 4.85
C LEU A 51 -7.55 -0.71 6.10
N LYS A 52 -6.64 -0.83 7.07
CA LYS A 52 -6.92 -1.48 8.36
C LYS A 52 -7.93 -0.68 9.17
N ASP A 53 -7.82 0.63 9.19
CA ASP A 53 -8.75 1.51 9.89
C ASP A 53 -10.15 1.39 9.26
N ILE A 54 -10.23 1.44 7.92
CA ILE A 54 -11.50 1.21 7.19
C ILE A 54 -12.06 -0.18 7.45
N ALA A 55 -11.22 -1.22 7.42
CA ALA A 55 -11.67 -2.59 7.68
C ALA A 55 -12.16 -2.76 9.13
N ALA A 56 -11.57 -2.03 10.08
CA ALA A 56 -12.03 -2.02 11.47
C ALA A 56 -13.36 -1.26 11.63
N GLU A 57 -13.58 -0.22 10.83
CA GLU A 57 -14.83 0.57 10.81
C GLU A 57 -15.96 -0.11 10.02
N MET A 58 -15.62 -0.98 9.06
CA MET A 58 -16.56 -1.77 8.26
C MET A 58 -16.54 -3.24 8.71
N PRO A 59 -17.26 -3.62 9.78
CA PRO A 59 -17.41 -5.02 10.12
C PRO A 59 -18.25 -5.70 9.03
N GLU A 60 -17.58 -6.46 8.15
CA GLU A 60 -18.14 -7.58 7.37
C GLU A 60 -19.64 -7.44 7.02
N ALA A 61 -19.98 -6.51 6.13
CA ALA A 61 -21.28 -6.53 5.46
C ALA A 61 -21.29 -7.68 4.43
N GLY A 62 -21.33 -8.93 4.88
CA GLY A 62 -21.29 -10.06 3.95
C GLY A 62 -20.97 -11.45 4.49
N ALA A 63 -20.96 -11.69 5.80
CA ALA A 63 -21.16 -13.06 6.29
C ALA A 63 -22.63 -13.45 6.06
N SER A 64 -22.99 -13.62 4.79
CA SER A 64 -24.23 -14.23 4.35
C SER A 64 -24.26 -15.64 4.93
N ARG A 65 -25.10 -15.74 5.95
CA ARG A 65 -25.72 -16.92 6.50
C ARG A 65 -26.40 -17.69 5.36
N ASP A 66 -25.61 -18.48 4.65
CA ASP A 66 -26.07 -19.59 3.81
C ASP A 66 -25.30 -20.83 4.25
N GLN A 67 -25.58 -21.23 5.48
CA GLN A 67 -25.35 -22.56 6.00
C GLN A 67 -26.71 -23.06 6.51
N ASP A 68 -27.64 -23.27 5.58
CA ASP A 68 -28.90 -24.00 5.78
C ASP A 68 -29.56 -24.17 4.38
N ASP A 69 -29.11 -25.16 3.59
CA ASP A 69 -29.95 -26.10 2.83
C ASP A 69 -29.09 -27.25 2.24
#